data_AF-A0A7V9NYP8-F1
#
_entry.id   AF-A0A7V9NYP8-F1
#
_cell.length_a   1.000
_cell.length_b   1.000
_cell.length_c   1.000
_cell.angle_alpha   90.00
_cell.angle_beta   90.00
_cell.angle_gamma   90.00
#
_symmetry.space_group_name_H-M   'P 1'
#
loop_
_entity.id
_entity.type
_entity.pdbx_description
1 polymer ?
#
loop_
_entity_poly.entity_id
_entity_poly.type
_entity_poly.pdbx_seq_one_letter_code
_entity_poly.pdbx_strand_id
1 'polypeptide(L)' 'MRHATFEVPSEIIGDFTEKLTELELDNTIAGKTDDGEIIVQVSYEKDEADKIDELEEHLEELIEGIEEEEEEEDEDEK' A
#
# COMPACT_ATOMS: atom_id res chain seq x y z
N MET A 1 -14.81 -7.45 13.41
CA MET A 1 -14.61 -6.93 12.05
C MET A 1 -14.70 -5.42 11.97
N ARG A 2 -13.53 -4.82 11.77
CA ARG A 2 -13.29 -3.44 11.38
C ARG A 2 -12.77 -3.44 9.94
N HIS A 3 -12.75 -2.27 9.32
CA HIS A 3 -12.25 -2.10 7.96
C HIS A 3 -11.29 -0.93 7.94
N ALA A 4 -10.13 -1.12 7.33
CA ALA A 4 -9.19 -0.08 6.98
C ALA A 4 -9.27 0.12 5.46
N THR A 5 -9.09 1.35 5.00
CA THR A 5 -9.08 1.68 3.57
C THR A 5 -7.73 2.27 3.26
N PHE A 6 -7.08 1.71 2.24
CA PHE A 6 -5.77 2.13 1.78
C PHE A 6 -5.90 2.60 0.32
N GLU A 7 -5.23 3.70 0.01
CA GLU A 7 -5.07 4.21 -1.34
C GLU A 7 -3.66 3.84 -1.77
N VAL A 8 -3.56 2.89 -2.70
CA VAL A 8 -2.29 2.28 -3.07
C VAL A 8 -2.00 2.57 -4.53
N PRO A 9 -0.90 3.27 -4.85
CA PRO A 9 -0.46 3.47 -6.23
C PRO A 9 -0.39 2.14 -7.00
N SER A 10 -0.78 2.15 -8.27
CA SER A 10 -0.80 0.92 -9.08
C SER A 10 0.59 0.33 -9.32
N GLU A 11 1.64 1.09 -9.06
CA GLU A 11 3.05 0.69 -9.22
C GLU A 11 3.48 -0.27 -8.11
N ILE A 12 3.01 -0.04 -6.87
CA ILE A 12 3.37 -0.82 -5.67
C ILE A 12 2.24 -1.72 -5.16
N ILE A 13 1.11 -1.79 -5.87
CA ILE A 13 0.00 -2.66 -5.49
C ILE A 13 0.42 -4.13 -5.43
N GLY A 14 1.39 -4.55 -6.25
CA GLY A 14 1.95 -5.90 -6.23
C GLY A 14 2.51 -6.22 -4.85
N ASP A 15 3.52 -5.46 -4.43
CA ASP A 15 4.19 -5.60 -3.14
C ASP A 15 3.22 -5.44 -1.96
N PHE A 16 2.31 -4.45 -2.04
CA PHE A 16 1.27 -4.28 -1.02
C PHE A 16 0.37 -5.51 -0.87
N THR A 17 -0.03 -6.15 -1.97
CA THR A 17 -0.86 -7.37 -1.93
C THR A 17 -0.09 -8.60 -1.46
N GLU A 18 1.23 -8.66 -1.68
CA GLU A 18 2.08 -9.70 -1.10
C GLU A 18 2.09 -9.57 0.42
N LYS A 19 2.32 -8.37 0.95
CA LYS A 19 2.31 -8.11 2.40
C LYS A 19 0.97 -8.46 3.04
N LEU A 20 -0.15 -8.12 2.38
CA LEU A 20 -1.49 -8.52 2.82
C LEU A 20 -1.64 -10.04 2.96
N THR A 21 -1.07 -10.79 2.01
CA THR A 21 -1.09 -12.26 2.02
C THR A 21 -0.23 -12.82 3.15
N GLU A 22 0.95 -12.23 3.40
CA GLU A 22 1.83 -12.61 4.51
C GLU A 22 1.18 -12.41 5.88
N LEU A 23 0.44 -11.31 6.05
CA LEU A 23 -0.27 -10.97 7.28
C LEU A 23 -1.58 -11.74 7.46
N GLU A 24 -1.97 -12.55 6.46
CA GLU A 24 -3.23 -13.29 6.40
C GLU A 24 -4.46 -12.38 6.56
N LEU A 25 -4.39 -11.16 6.00
CA LEU A 25 -5.46 -10.17 6.09
C LEU A 25 -6.40 -10.26 4.88
N ASP A 26 -7.71 -10.32 5.17
CA ASP A 26 -8.73 -10.29 4.13
C ASP A 26 -8.80 -8.90 3.48
N ASN A 27 -8.64 -8.84 2.17
CA ASN A 27 -8.74 -7.59 1.41
C ASN A 27 -9.80 -7.66 0.30
N THR A 28 -10.27 -6.50 -0.13
CA THR A 28 -11.18 -6.36 -1.26
C THR A 28 -10.88 -5.06 -1.98
N ILE A 29 -10.69 -5.12 -3.30
CA ILE A 29 -10.56 -3.92 -4.14
C ILE A 29 -11.93 -3.23 -4.18
N ALA A 30 -12.02 -2.06 -3.54
CA ALA A 30 -13.23 -1.26 -3.50
C ALA A 30 -13.39 -0.38 -4.75
N GLY A 31 -12.28 -0.03 -5.40
CA GLY A 31 -12.29 0.79 -6.61
C GLY A 31 -10.91 1.30 -7.00
N LYS A 32 -10.92 2.35 -7.81
CA LYS A 32 -9.73 3.07 -8.28
C LYS A 32 -10.02 4.58 -8.20
N THR A 33 -9.06 5.39 -7.73
CA THR A 33 -9.15 6.85 -7.77
C THR A 33 -8.95 7.36 -9.20
N ASP A 34 -9.36 8.61 -9.45
CA ASP A 34 -9.14 9.25 -10.75
C ASP A 34 -7.64 9.46 -11.06
N ASP A 35 -6.80 9.46 -10.03
CA ASP A 35 -5.36 9.72 -10.13
C ASP A 35 -4.56 8.48 -10.56
N GLY A 36 -5.09 7.29 -10.33
CA GLY A 36 -4.37 6.05 -10.65
C GLY A 36 -4.28 5.06 -9.51
N GLU A 37 -4.64 5.46 -8.30
CA GLU A 37 -4.47 4.66 -7.09
C GLU A 37 -5.62 3.66 -6.95
N ILE A 38 -5.31 2.48 -6.41
CA ILE A 38 -6.24 1.40 -6.17
C ILE A 38 -6.72 1.51 -4.73
N ILE A 39 -8.03 1.59 -4.54
CA ILE A 39 -8.64 1.64 -3.22
C ILE A 39 -8.80 0.20 -2.73
N VAL A 40 -8.01 -0.17 -1.73
CA VAL A 40 -8.04 -1.50 -1.10
C VAL A 40 -8.69 -1.39 0.27
N GLN A 41 -9.77 -2.14 0.47
CA GLN A 41 -10.43 -2.26 1.76
C GLN A 41 -9.97 -3.54 2.46
N VAL A 42 -9.32 -3.39 3.61
CA VAL A 42 -8.78 -4.50 4.41
C VAL A 42 -9.69 -4.72 5.61
N SER A 43 -10.15 -5.96 5.78
CA SER A 43 -11.00 -6.38 6.89
C SER A 43 -10.15 -7.04 7.96
N TYR A 44 -10.31 -6.60 9.20
CA TYR A 44 -9.48 -7.08 10.31
C TYR A 44 -10.26 -7.17 11.63
N GLU A 45 -9.82 -8.07 12.51
CA GLU A 45 -10.31 -8.22 13.88
C GLU A 45 -9.56 -7.30 14.86
N LYS A 46 -10.03 -7.19 16.11
CA LYS A 46 -9.42 -6.26 17.08
C LYS A 46 -7.98 -6.65 17.42
N ASP A 47 -7.72 -7.94 17.46
CA ASP A 47 -6.43 -8.61 17.70
C ASP A 47 -5.50 -8.56 16.48
N GLU A 48 -5.96 -8.04 15.36
CA GLU A 48 -5.18 -7.86 14.14
C GLU A 48 -4.84 -6.39 13.88
N ALA A 49 -5.16 -5.50 14.82
CA ALA A 49 -4.84 -4.07 14.69
C ALA A 49 -3.35 -3.82 14.50
N ASP A 50 -2.48 -4.57 15.20
CA ASP A 50 -1.03 -4.44 15.05
C ASP A 50 -0.57 -4.81 13.62
N LYS A 51 -1.28 -5.71 12.93
CA LYS A 51 -0.99 -6.06 11.53
C LYS A 51 -1.39 -4.95 10.56
N ILE A 52 -2.42 -4.18 10.89
CA ILE A 52 -2.84 -3.03 10.10
C ILE A 52 -1.81 -1.91 10.22
N ASP A 53 -1.31 -1.67 11.44
CA ASP A 53 -0.25 -0.69 11.67
C ASP A 53 1.02 -1.08 10.88
N GLU A 54 1.39 -2.37 10.87
CA GLU A 54 2.51 -2.88 10.07
C GLU A 54 2.28 -2.73 8.55
N LEU A 55 1.03 -2.89 8.10
CA LEU A 55 0.68 -2.73 6.69
C LEU A 55 0.73 -1.26 6.25
N GLU A 56 0.35 -0.34 7.13
CA GLU A 56 0.40 1.11 6.91
C GLU A 56 1.85 1.59 6.83
N GLU A 57 2.70 1.17 7.76
CA GLU A 57 4.15 1.46 7.73
C GLU A 57 4.79 0.94 6.44
N HIS A 58 4.45 -0.29 6.02
CA HIS A 58 4.98 -0.84 4.78
C HIS A 58 4.52 -0.08 3.52
N LEU A 59 3.27 0.42 3.51
CA LEU A 59 2.78 1.24 2.41
C LEU A 59 3.54 2.56 2.32
N GLU A 60 3.81 3.21 3.45
CA GLU A 60 4.60 4.44 3.51
C GLU A 60 6.03 4.19 2.99
N GLU A 61 6.70 3.12 3.42
CA GLU A 61 8.04 2.75 2.91
C GLU A 61 8.06 2.53 1.39
N LEU A 62 7.03 1.87 0.84
CA LEU A 62 6.93 1.65 -0.61
C LEU A 62 6.72 2.96 -1.38
N ILE A 63 5.95 3.90 -0.83
CA ILE A 63 5.73 5.21 -1.44
C ILE A 63 7.01 6.05 -1.39
N GLU A 64 7.68 6.09 -0.24
CA GLU A 64 8.97 6.79 -0.09
C GLU A 64 10.01 6.23 -1.07
N GLY A 65 10.05 4.90 -1.27
CA GLY A 65 10.94 4.28 -2.24
C GLY A 65 10.69 4.73 -3.70
N ILE A 66 9.44 4.98 -4.08
CA ILE A 66 9.12 5.53 -5.41
C ILE A 66 9.62 6.98 -5.53
N GLU A 67 9.36 7.80 -4.52
CA GLU A 67 9.77 9.22 -4.52
C GLU A 67 11.30 9.38 -4.58
N GLU A 68 12.05 8.52 -3.88
CA GLU A 68 13.52 8.50 -3.93
C GLU A 68 14.06 8.02 -5.29
N GLU A 69 13.42 7.03 -5.93
CA GLU A 69 13.81 6.54 -7.25
C GLU A 69 13.61 7.59 -8.36
N GLU A 70 12.56 8.42 -8.26
CA GLU A 70 12.31 9.50 -9.22
C GLU A 70 13.33 10.65 -9.12
N GLU A 71 13.87 10.94 -7.94
CA GLU A 71 14.86 12.00 -7.75
C GLU A 71 16.27 11.66 -8.28
N GLU A 72 16.64 10.37 -8.36
CA GLU A 72 17.97 9.96 -8.85
C GLU A 72 18.08 9.93 -10.40
N GLU A 73 16.97 9.88 -11.14
CA GLU A 73 17.02 9.84 -12.62
C GLU A 73 17.29 11.23 -13.28
N ASP A 74 17.11 12.34 -12.55
CA ASP A 74 17.23 13.70 -13.10
C ASP A 74 18.67 14.28 -13.08
N GLU A 75 19.66 13.61 -12.48
CA GLU A 75 21.03 14.13 -12.36
C GLU A 75 22.00 13.73 -13.50
N ASP A 76 21.61 12.82 -14.40
CA ASP A 76 22.47 12.30 -15.48
C ASP A 76 22.33 13.02 -16.85
N GLU A 77 21.64 14.17 -16.91
CA GLU A 77 21.64 15.07 -18.08
C GLU A 77 22.37 16.40 -17.80
N LYS A 78 23.71 16.37 -17.65
CA LYS A 78 24.57 17.57 -17.79
C LYS A 78 25.88 17.34 -18.55
#